data_AF-A0A6C0IDW9-F1
#
_entry.id   AF-A0A6C0IDW9-F1
#
_cell.length_a   1.000
_cell.length_b   1.000
_cell.length_c   1.000
_cell.angle_alpha   90.00
_cell.angle_beta   90.00
_cell.angle_gamma   90.00
#
_symmetry.space_group_name_H-M   'P 1'
#
loop_
_entity.id
_entity.type
_entity.pdbx_description
1 polymer ?
#
loop_
_entity_poly.entity_id
_entity_poly.type
_entity_poly.pdbx_seq_one_letter_code
_entity_poly.pdbx_strand_id
1 'polypeptide(L)'
;MHSLSKKLFQPDQIKTRMQCLPLEIQRHIYEYDPTFHEQFQKVVVDLRLTGARRIRLPKEWKRLRNDPDFHVIMVRPRNIHVRFQGVLYHLRVPVDYPFEPPRVEKGGKRLPPFEWWSPACSLSTVVRTCALDVDSGCEMPSGTIRML
;
A
#
# COMPACT_ATOMS: atom_id res chain seq x y z
N MET A 1 7.91 34.12 -35.94
CA MET A 1 8.03 34.10 -34.47
C MET A 1 7.87 32.67 -34.00
N HIS A 2 8.97 32.02 -33.62
CA HIS A 2 8.99 30.60 -33.26
C HIS A 2 8.31 30.36 -31.91
N SER A 3 7.36 29.41 -31.91
CA SER A 3 6.70 28.87 -30.73
C SER A 3 7.73 28.18 -29.83
N LEU A 4 8.23 28.92 -28.85
CA LEU A 4 9.09 28.37 -27.80
C LEU A 4 8.23 27.55 -26.84
N SER A 5 8.48 26.24 -26.90
CA SER A 5 8.42 25.30 -25.78
C SER A 5 7.05 24.97 -25.18
N LYS A 6 6.21 24.29 -25.97
CA LYS A 6 5.44 23.10 -25.51
C LYS A 6 6.37 21.91 -25.17
N LYS A 7 7.50 22.19 -24.52
CA LYS A 7 8.34 21.22 -23.81
C LYS A 7 8.20 21.53 -22.32
N LEU A 8 6.96 21.63 -21.86
CA LEU A 8 6.66 21.70 -20.43
C LEU A 8 7.01 20.33 -19.86
N PHE A 9 8.26 20.26 -19.40
CA PHE A 9 8.84 19.33 -18.45
C PHE A 9 8.20 17.94 -18.37
N GLN A 10 8.94 16.93 -18.84
CA GLN A 10 8.55 15.55 -18.61
C GLN A 10 8.37 15.32 -17.09
N PRO A 11 7.26 14.71 -16.63
CA PRO A 11 6.93 14.57 -15.21
C PRO A 11 8.08 13.97 -14.38
N ASP A 12 8.86 13.08 -14.99
CA ASP A 12 10.01 12.44 -14.35
C ASP A 12 11.20 13.38 -14.08
N GLN A 13 11.34 14.47 -14.84
CA GLN A 13 12.42 15.45 -14.61
C GLN A 13 12.07 16.49 -13.55
N ILE A 14 10.78 16.83 -13.41
CA ILE A 14 10.27 17.67 -12.31
C ILE A 14 10.48 16.93 -10.97
N LYS A 15 10.21 15.63 -10.97
CA LYS A 15 10.35 14.66 -9.87
C LYS A 15 11.73 14.64 -9.21
N THR A 16 12.81 14.51 -9.99
CA THR A 16 14.17 14.46 -9.42
C THR A 16 14.58 15.83 -8.86
N ARG A 17 14.16 16.90 -9.53
CA ARG A 17 14.54 18.27 -9.16
C ARG A 17 13.84 18.76 -7.89
N MET A 18 12.59 18.35 -7.66
CA MET A 18 11.85 18.76 -6.46
C MET A 18 12.31 18.06 -5.18
N GLN A 19 12.78 16.80 -5.26
CA GLN A 19 13.30 16.08 -4.10
C GLN A 19 14.65 16.62 -3.61
N CYS A 20 15.38 17.34 -4.47
CA CYS A 20 16.62 18.03 -4.12
C CYS A 20 16.37 19.43 -3.51
N LEU A 21 15.13 19.90 -3.43
CA LEU A 21 14.84 21.23 -2.87
C LEU A 21 14.88 21.19 -1.34
N PRO A 22 15.46 22.20 -0.69
CA PRO A 22 15.38 22.39 0.75
C PRO A 22 13.94 22.39 1.26
N LEU A 23 13.73 21.87 2.48
CA LEU A 23 12.43 21.72 3.13
C LEU A 23 11.63 23.03 3.20
N GLU A 24 12.29 24.18 3.37
CA GLU A 24 11.64 25.50 3.39
C GLU A 24 11.04 25.88 2.03
N ILE A 25 11.73 25.57 0.93
CA ILE A 25 11.22 25.85 -0.42
C ILE A 25 10.02 24.95 -0.74
N GLN A 26 10.07 23.68 -0.31
CA GLN A 26 8.92 22.78 -0.43
C GLN A 26 7.71 23.30 0.37
N ARG A 27 7.97 23.94 1.51
CA ARG A 27 6.95 24.51 2.40
C ARG A 27 6.35 25.82 1.87
N HIS A 28 7.10 26.64 1.14
CA HIS A 28 6.54 27.80 0.44
C HIS A 28 5.75 27.44 -0.82
N ILE A 29 6.14 26.39 -1.55
CA ILE A 29 5.31 25.85 -2.64
C ILE A 29 3.96 25.36 -2.09
N TYR A 30 3.95 24.82 -0.87
CA TYR A 30 2.75 24.38 -0.14
C TYR A 30 1.79 25.52 0.24
N GLU A 31 2.30 26.71 0.57
CA GLU A 31 1.47 27.87 0.89
C GLU A 31 0.86 28.53 -0.37
N TYR A 32 1.45 28.30 -1.54
CA TYR A 32 1.08 28.97 -2.78
C TYR A 32 -0.09 28.31 -3.53
N ASP A 33 -0.21 26.98 -3.51
CA ASP A 33 -1.33 26.28 -4.17
C ASP A 33 -1.66 24.90 -3.52
N PRO A 34 -2.77 24.79 -2.79
CA PRO A 34 -3.23 23.53 -2.18
C PRO A 34 -3.58 22.44 -3.19
N THR A 35 -4.03 22.81 -4.39
CA THR A 35 -4.42 21.88 -5.47
C THR A 35 -3.20 21.19 -6.06
N PHE A 36 -2.13 21.95 -6.25
CA PHE A 36 -0.84 21.41 -6.68
C PHE A 36 -0.26 20.47 -5.62
N HIS A 37 -0.45 20.78 -4.33
CA HIS A 37 0.01 19.93 -3.24
C HIS A 37 -0.66 18.54 -3.21
N GLU A 38 -1.98 18.45 -3.39
CA GLU A 38 -2.65 17.15 -3.47
C GLU A 38 -2.16 16.31 -4.66
N GLN A 39 -1.96 16.95 -5.82
CA GLN A 39 -1.41 16.29 -7.00
C GLN A 39 0.04 15.85 -6.76
N PHE A 40 0.84 16.69 -6.11
CA PHE A 40 2.22 16.38 -5.72
C PHE A 40 2.29 15.27 -4.68
N GLN A 41 1.41 15.22 -3.68
CA GLN A 41 1.36 14.11 -2.72
C GLN A 41 0.99 12.79 -3.38
N LYS A 42 0.04 12.79 -4.33
CA LYS A 42 -0.28 11.60 -5.14
C LYS A 42 0.95 11.13 -5.90
N VAL A 43 1.68 12.05 -6.53
CA VAL A 43 2.93 11.77 -7.22
C VAL A 43 4.01 11.27 -6.25
N VAL A 44 4.25 11.90 -5.10
CA VAL A 44 5.23 11.47 -4.09
C VAL A 44 4.89 10.09 -3.53
N VAL A 45 3.61 9.79 -3.30
CA VAL A 45 3.17 8.45 -2.89
C VAL A 45 3.47 7.42 -3.98
N ASP A 46 3.19 7.74 -5.24
CA ASP A 46 3.52 6.88 -6.39
C ASP A 46 5.03 6.76 -6.64
N LEU A 47 5.81 7.78 -6.26
CA LEU A 47 7.27 7.84 -6.36
C LEU A 47 8.00 7.12 -5.24
N ARG A 48 7.46 7.16 -4.02
CA ARG A 48 8.02 6.46 -2.85
C ARG A 48 7.72 4.98 -2.86
N LEU A 49 6.97 4.47 -3.83
CA LEU A 49 6.81 3.03 -4.00
C LEU A 49 8.18 2.43 -4.31
N THR A 50 8.75 1.75 -3.32
CA THR A 50 10.06 1.11 -3.43
C THR A 50 10.10 0.18 -4.64
N GLY A 51 11.29 -0.03 -5.23
CA GLY A 51 11.45 -0.94 -6.38
C GLY A 51 10.85 -2.32 -6.10
N ALA A 52 11.02 -2.83 -4.88
CA ALA A 52 10.43 -4.08 -4.41
C ALA A 52 8.89 -4.06 -4.46
N ARG A 53 8.25 -2.97 -3.99
CA ARG A 53 6.79 -2.81 -4.05
C ARG A 53 6.25 -2.84 -5.47
N ARG A 54 6.88 -2.09 -6.37
CA ARG A 54 6.47 -1.98 -7.78
C ARG A 54 6.50 -3.33 -8.48
N ILE A 55 7.38 -4.23 -8.06
CA ILE A 55 7.49 -5.59 -8.59
C ILE A 55 6.52 -6.55 -7.88
N ARG A 56 6.42 -6.47 -6.55
CA ARG A 56 5.65 -7.41 -5.73
C ARG A 56 4.14 -7.18 -5.85
N LEU A 57 3.68 -5.94 -5.73
CA LEU A 57 2.26 -5.63 -5.60
C LEU A 57 1.42 -6.04 -6.82
N PRO A 58 1.87 -5.85 -8.09
CA PRO A 58 1.13 -6.37 -9.24
C PRO A 58 1.01 -7.89 -9.27
N LYS A 59 2.04 -8.61 -8.78
CA LYS A 59 2.00 -10.09 -8.68
C LYS A 59 0.98 -10.53 -7.64
N GLU A 60 0.90 -9.82 -6.52
CA GLU A 60 -0.09 -10.06 -5.48
C GLU A 60 -1.52 -9.82 -5.97
N TRP A 61 -1.74 -8.75 -6.76
CA TRP A 61 -3.05 -8.51 -7.38
C TRP A 61 -3.45 -9.61 -8.35
N LYS A 62 -2.51 -10.05 -9.19
CA LYS A 62 -2.74 -11.16 -10.13
C LYS A 62 -3.07 -12.45 -9.37
N ARG A 63 -2.35 -12.75 -8.28
CA ARG A 63 -2.65 -13.89 -7.40
C ARG A 63 -4.05 -13.81 -6.82
N LEU A 64 -4.42 -12.68 -6.20
CA LEU A 64 -5.75 -12.50 -5.59
C LEU A 64 -6.89 -12.61 -6.62
N ARG A 65 -6.70 -12.12 -7.86
CA ARG A 65 -7.72 -12.23 -8.92
C ARG A 65 -7.85 -13.64 -9.48
N ASN A 66 -6.78 -14.42 -9.45
CA ASN A 66 -6.74 -15.78 -9.98
C ASN A 66 -7.09 -16.83 -8.91
N ASP A 67 -7.14 -16.45 -7.64
CA ASP A 67 -7.52 -17.32 -6.53
C ASP A 67 -9.05 -17.38 -6.44
N PRO A 68 -9.68 -18.56 -6.63
CA PRO A 68 -11.14 -18.69 -6.66
C PRO A 68 -11.80 -18.39 -5.32
N ASP A 69 -11.06 -18.47 -4.20
CA ASP A 69 -11.60 -18.16 -2.88
C ASP A 69 -11.80 -16.65 -2.65
N PHE A 70 -11.19 -15.83 -3.51
CA PHE A 70 -11.18 -14.37 -3.38
C PHE A 70 -12.05 -13.72 -4.45
N HIS A 71 -12.90 -12.81 -3.99
CA HIS A 71 -13.62 -11.90 -4.87
C HIS A 71 -13.06 -10.48 -4.71
N VAL A 72 -12.25 -10.04 -5.68
CA VAL A 72 -11.63 -8.72 -5.68
C VAL A 72 -12.62 -7.66 -6.13
N ILE A 73 -12.98 -6.73 -5.23
CA ILE A 73 -13.96 -5.66 -5.48
C ILE A 73 -13.27 -4.40 -6.01
N MET A 74 -12.18 -3.98 -5.38
CA MET A 74 -11.46 -2.77 -5.76
C MET A 74 -9.97 -2.92 -5.54
N VAL A 75 -9.18 -2.40 -6.49
CA VAL A 75 -7.73 -2.30 -6.37
C VAL A 75 -7.32 -0.87 -6.69
N ARG A 76 -6.76 -0.18 -5.70
CA ARG A 76 -6.06 1.09 -5.82
C ARG A 76 -4.61 0.90 -5.35
N PRO A 77 -3.67 1.80 -5.71
CA PRO A 77 -2.26 1.63 -5.39
C PRO A 77 -1.96 1.31 -3.93
N ARG A 78 -2.77 1.82 -2.98
CA ARG A 78 -2.61 1.56 -1.54
C ARG A 78 -3.80 0.87 -0.88
N ASN A 79 -4.93 0.73 -1.55
CA ASN A 79 -6.17 0.23 -0.94
C ASN A 79 -6.73 -0.89 -1.78
N ILE A 80 -6.97 -2.05 -1.16
CA ILE A 80 -7.46 -3.24 -1.84
C ILE A 80 -8.66 -3.75 -1.05
N HIS A 81 -9.79 -3.94 -1.74
CA HIS A 81 -11.03 -4.47 -1.16
C HIS A 81 -11.26 -5.85 -1.73
N VAL A 82 -11.35 -6.85 -0.86
CA VAL A 82 -11.61 -8.25 -1.26
C VAL A 82 -12.68 -8.84 -0.36
N ARG A 83 -13.51 -9.71 -0.94
CA ARG A 83 -14.32 -10.65 -0.17
C ARG A 83 -13.63 -12.00 -0.13
N PHE A 84 -13.57 -12.60 1.04
CA PHE A 84 -13.10 -13.95 1.28
C PHE A 84 -14.09 -14.64 2.22
N GLN A 85 -14.59 -15.82 1.83
CA GLN A 85 -15.64 -16.55 2.57
C GLN A 85 -16.85 -15.68 2.94
N GLY A 86 -17.32 -14.83 2.00
CA GLY A 86 -18.46 -13.93 2.20
C GLY A 86 -18.17 -12.67 3.03
N VAL A 87 -17.00 -12.55 3.66
CA VAL A 87 -16.64 -11.40 4.51
C VAL A 87 -15.78 -10.40 3.74
N LEU A 88 -16.09 -9.10 3.89
CA LEU A 88 -15.35 -8.00 3.28
C LEU A 88 -14.12 -7.63 4.12
N TYR A 89 -12.96 -7.62 3.47
CA TYR A 89 -11.68 -7.17 4.00
C TYR A 89 -11.17 -5.96 3.23
N HIS A 90 -10.78 -4.92 3.96
CA HIS A 90 -10.12 -3.74 3.42
C HIS A 90 -8.64 -3.76 3.82
N LEU A 91 -7.77 -3.89 2.84
CA LEU A 91 -6.32 -3.88 3.02
C LEU A 91 -5.75 -2.52 2.61
N ARG A 92 -5.02 -1.89 3.51
CA ARG A 92 -4.20 -0.71 3.24
C ARG A 92 -2.73 -1.10 3.17
N VAL A 93 -2.19 -1.15 1.96
CA VAL A 93 -0.81 -1.54 1.67
C VAL A 93 0.14 -0.36 1.97
N PRO A 94 1.19 -0.56 2.80
CA PRO A 94 2.16 0.48 3.11
C PRO A 94 3.02 0.83 1.90
N VAL A 95 3.76 1.94 2.02
CA VAL A 95 4.67 2.41 0.97
C VAL A 95 5.90 1.51 0.87
N ASP A 96 6.34 0.94 1.99
CA ASP A 96 7.50 0.06 2.09
C ASP A 96 7.17 -1.43 1.93
N TYR A 97 5.96 -1.77 1.47
CA TYR A 97 5.60 -3.16 1.15
C TYR A 97 6.61 -3.77 0.13
N PRO A 98 7.12 -5.00 0.32
CA PRO A 98 6.69 -6.02 1.29
C PRO A 98 7.43 -5.99 2.63
N PHE A 99 8.27 -5.00 2.92
CA PHE A 99 9.01 -4.93 4.18
C PHE A 99 8.10 -4.65 5.39
N GLU A 100 7.04 -3.85 5.18
CA GLU A 100 6.00 -3.62 6.17
C GLU A 100 4.68 -4.35 5.82
N PRO A 101 3.92 -4.82 6.83
CA PRO A 101 2.65 -5.49 6.62
C PRO A 101 1.55 -4.53 6.13
N PRO A 102 0.57 -5.02 5.34
CA PRO A 102 -0.67 -4.30 5.12
C PRO A 102 -1.44 -4.12 6.44
N ARG A 103 -2.16 -3.01 6.58
CA ARG A 103 -3.15 -2.84 7.63
C ARG A 103 -4.48 -3.41 7.15
N VAL A 104 -5.19 -4.15 7.98
CA VAL A 104 -6.45 -4.78 7.61
C VAL A 104 -7.59 -4.24 8.45
N GLU A 105 -8.73 -4.06 7.80
CA GLU A 105 -10.00 -3.72 8.42
C GLU A 105 -11.05 -4.75 7.98
N LYS A 106 -11.83 -5.23 8.95
CA LYS A 106 -12.90 -6.24 8.79
C LYS A 106 -14.17 -5.67 9.41
N GLY A 107 -15.22 -5.53 8.61
CA GLY A 107 -16.52 -5.03 9.09
C GLY A 107 -16.47 -3.67 9.81
N GLY A 108 -15.66 -2.72 9.31
CA GLY A 108 -15.50 -1.40 9.94
C GLY A 108 -14.50 -1.35 11.10
N LYS A 109 -13.99 -2.51 11.55
CA LYS A 109 -13.03 -2.60 12.66
C LYS A 109 -11.63 -2.87 12.14
N ARG A 110 -10.67 -2.07 12.59
CA ARG A 110 -9.26 -2.27 12.29
C ARG A 110 -8.71 -3.44 13.11
N LEU A 111 -8.05 -4.37 12.42
CA LEU A 111 -7.39 -5.51 13.05
C LEU A 111 -6.01 -5.11 13.62
N PRO A 112 -5.52 -5.83 14.64
CA PRO A 112 -4.19 -5.60 15.20
C PRO A 112 -3.10 -5.76 14.13
N PRO A 113 -1.93 -5.13 14.33
CA PRO A 113 -0.78 -5.31 13.44
C PRO A 113 -0.26 -6.74 13.48
N PHE A 114 0.42 -7.15 12.41
CA PHE A 114 1.00 -8.49 12.28
C PHE A 114 2.43 -8.50 12.82
N GLU A 115 2.63 -8.85 14.10
CA GLU A 115 3.97 -8.91 14.72
C GLU A 115 4.87 -10.01 14.11
N TRP A 116 4.25 -11.07 13.58
CA TRP A 116 4.91 -12.16 12.87
C TRP A 116 5.22 -11.84 11.39
N TRP A 117 5.01 -10.61 10.95
CA TRP A 117 5.14 -10.24 9.54
C TRP A 117 6.54 -10.53 8.99
N SER A 118 6.57 -11.10 7.79
CA SER A 118 7.78 -11.27 6.98
C SER A 118 7.51 -10.86 5.54
N PRO A 119 8.50 -10.30 4.82
CA PRO A 119 8.37 -9.99 3.39
C PRO A 119 8.05 -11.19 2.50
N ALA A 120 8.22 -12.42 3.01
CA ALA A 120 7.80 -13.64 2.34
C ALA A 120 6.27 -13.76 2.23
N CYS A 121 5.53 -13.23 3.22
CA CYS A 121 4.07 -13.31 3.30
C CYS A 121 3.39 -12.60 2.11
N SER A 122 2.20 -13.08 1.76
CA SER A 122 1.36 -12.50 0.70
C SER A 122 0.13 -11.81 1.29
N LEU A 123 -0.54 -10.97 0.49
CA LEU A 123 -1.83 -10.39 0.81
C LEU A 123 -2.90 -11.47 1.00
N SER A 124 -2.82 -12.58 0.24
CA SER A 124 -3.73 -13.72 0.42
C SER A 124 -3.52 -14.42 1.76
N THR A 125 -2.27 -14.64 2.18
CA THR A 125 -1.96 -15.19 3.51
C THR A 125 -2.53 -14.32 4.61
N VAL A 126 -2.33 -13.00 4.52
CA VAL A 126 -2.88 -12.04 5.50
C VAL A 126 -4.39 -12.19 5.66
N VAL A 127 -5.15 -12.20 4.57
CA VAL A 127 -6.61 -12.33 4.65
C VAL A 127 -7.04 -13.68 5.18
N ARG A 128 -6.38 -14.77 4.75
CA ARG A 128 -6.63 -16.12 5.26
C ARG A 128 -6.38 -16.19 6.78
N THR A 129 -5.29 -15.61 7.29
CA THR A 129 -5.01 -15.56 8.73
C THR A 129 -6.07 -14.75 9.48
N CYS A 130 -6.47 -13.58 8.98
CA CYS A 130 -7.54 -12.78 9.59
C CYS A 130 -8.92 -13.46 9.57
N ALA A 131 -9.12 -14.47 8.72
CA ALA A 131 -10.34 -15.26 8.71
C ALA A 131 -10.33 -16.32 9.83
N LEU A 132 -9.17 -16.90 10.15
CA LEU A 132 -9.02 -17.93 11.19
C LEU A 132 -9.28 -17.40 12.60
N ASP A 133 -8.91 -16.14 12.88
CA ASP A 133 -9.08 -15.51 14.20
C ASP A 133 -10.55 -15.26 14.62
N VAL A 134 -11.53 -15.61 13.78
CA VAL A 134 -12.96 -15.34 14.06
C VAL A 134 -13.76 -16.58 14.49
N ASP A 135 -13.23 -17.79 14.30
CA ASP A 135 -13.89 -19.02 14.76
C ASP A 135 -13.22 -19.69 15.97
N SER A 136 -11.97 -19.32 16.28
CA SER A 136 -11.26 -19.89 17.42
C SER A 136 -11.30 -18.93 18.61
N GLY A 137 -12.19 -19.20 19.56
CA GLY A 137 -11.99 -18.87 20.97
C GLY A 137 -10.79 -19.61 21.59
N CYS A 138 -9.69 -19.74 20.85
CA CYS A 138 -8.45 -20.27 21.35
C CYS A 138 -7.65 -19.10 21.89
N GLU A 139 -7.60 -19.02 23.20
CA GLU A 139 -6.53 -18.33 23.91
C GLU A 139 -5.20 -18.71 23.25
N MET A 140 -4.52 -17.74 22.64
CA MET A 140 -3.14 -17.93 22.23
C MET A 140 -2.33 -18.17 23.51
N PRO A 141 -1.68 -19.32 23.70
CA PRO A 141 -0.80 -19.47 24.84
C PRO A 141 0.34 -18.47 24.64
N SER A 142 0.51 -17.62 25.65
CA SER A 142 1.68 -16.77 25.86
C SER A 142 2.92 -17.66 26.00
N GLY A 143 3.43 -18.15 24.87
CA GLY A 143 4.48 -19.15 24.84
C GLY A 143 5.32 -18.99 23.60
N THR A 144 6.49 -18.38 23.79
CA THR A 144 7.61 -18.32 22.86
C THR A 144 7.73 -19.58 21.99
N ILE A 145 7.44 -19.45 20.70
CA ILE A 145 7.76 -20.49 19.72
C ILE A 145 9.28 -20.43 19.49
N ARG A 146 10.01 -21.36 20.10
CA ARG A 146 11.39 -21.67 19.70
C ARG A 146 11.33 -22.41 18.37
N MET A 147 11.90 -21.81 17.32
CA MET A 147 12.15 -22.51 16.07
C MET A 147 13.24 -23.56 16.28
N LEU A 148 12.95 -24.80 15.87
CA LEU A 148 13.94 -25.84 15.56
C LEU A 148 14.45 -25.63 14.13
#